data_AF-A0A7J7FV76-F1
#
_entry.id   AF-A0A7J7FV76-F1
#
_cell.length_a   1.000
_cell.length_b   1.000
_cell.length_c   1.000
_cell.angle_alpha   90.00
_cell.angle_beta   90.00
_cell.angle_gamma   90.00
#
_symmetry.space_group_name_H-M   'P 1'
#
loop_
_entity.id
_entity.type
_entity.pdbx_description
1 polymer ?
#
loop_
_entity_poly.entity_id
_entity_poly.type
_entity_poly.pdbx_seq_one_letter_code
_entity_poly.pdbx_strand_id
1 'polypeptide(L)'
;MSNAYVCHFNVQPIYNELQGRSPQKMNRVGRITTILCVLIYVSTAISGYLLFGKNTEADVLTNFDKDLGIRFSTALNYIVRVGYIFHLILVFPVIHFSLRQTVDALVFEGSAPLTESRKRSLALTAVLLVLIYFGSTMIPSIWTAFKFTGATTAVSLGFTFPALIALKLSKQGHGLTRAEKFLSWFMLILAITVSVVGVAGNIYSMESKSE
;
A
#
# COMPACT_ATOMS: atom_id res chain seq x y z
N MET A 1 -2.94 9.57 4.99
CA MET A 1 -2.25 8.78 3.95
C MET A 1 -2.92 7.41 3.83
N SER A 2 -3.78 7.19 2.84
CA SER A 2 -4.50 5.91 2.66
C SER A 2 -3.59 4.73 2.34
N ASN A 3 -2.39 4.99 1.82
CA ASN A 3 -1.40 3.98 1.44
C ASN A 3 -1.00 3.04 2.59
N ALA A 4 -1.03 3.52 3.84
CA ALA A 4 -0.65 2.76 5.03
C ALA A 4 -1.52 1.51 5.27
N TYR A 5 -2.74 1.49 4.74
CA TYR A 5 -3.68 0.38 4.90
C TYR A 5 -3.88 -0.43 3.61
N VAL A 6 -3.00 -0.26 2.61
CA VAL A 6 -3.10 -1.00 1.36
C VAL A 6 -2.28 -2.29 1.44
N CYS A 7 -2.98 -3.40 1.56
CA CYS A 7 -2.41 -4.74 1.44
C CYS A 7 -3.09 -5.62 0.37
N HIS A 8 -4.12 -5.08 -0.28
CA HIS A 8 -5.06 -5.79 -1.17
C HIS A 8 -4.35 -6.55 -2.31
N PHE A 9 -3.27 -6.02 -2.86
CA PHE A 9 -2.53 -6.65 -3.96
C PHE A 9 -1.77 -7.93 -3.54
N ASN A 10 -1.51 -8.11 -2.24
CA ASN A 10 -0.88 -9.32 -1.70
C ASN A 10 -1.89 -10.37 -1.22
N VAL A 11 -3.19 -10.05 -1.21
CA VAL A 11 -4.24 -10.97 -0.70
C VAL A 11 -4.24 -12.28 -1.49
N GLN A 12 -4.12 -12.22 -2.82
CA GLN A 12 -4.21 -13.43 -3.64
C GLN A 12 -3.03 -14.39 -3.42
N PRO A 13 -1.74 -13.95 -3.45
CA PRO A 13 -0.62 -14.81 -3.06
C PRO A 13 -0.74 -15.38 -1.65
N ILE A 14 -1.09 -14.55 -0.66
CA ILE A 14 -1.23 -14.99 0.73
C ILE A 14 -2.36 -16.03 0.87
N TYR A 15 -3.46 -15.85 0.14
CA TYR A 15 -4.56 -16.80 0.12
C TYR A 15 -4.16 -18.17 -0.45
N ASN A 16 -3.29 -18.17 -1.46
CA ASN A 16 -2.79 -19.41 -2.07
C ASN A 16 -1.83 -20.18 -1.16
N GLU A 17 -1.05 -19.49 -0.34
CA GLU A 17 -0.14 -20.09 0.66
C GLU A 17 -0.86 -20.49 1.96
N LEU A 18 -2.10 -20.05 2.16
CA LEU A 18 -2.83 -20.30 3.40
C LEU A 18 -3.23 -21.79 3.55
N GLN A 19 -2.74 -22.43 4.61
CA GLN A 19 -3.06 -23.83 4.90
C GLN A 19 -4.57 -24.04 5.12
N GLY A 20 -5.17 -24.92 4.31
CA GLY A 20 -6.61 -25.16 4.31
C GLY A 20 -7.39 -23.87 4.00
N ARG A 21 -7.01 -23.19 2.91
CA ARG A 21 -7.55 -21.91 2.45
C ARG A 21 -9.08 -21.88 2.43
N SER A 22 -9.67 -20.86 3.05
CA SER A 22 -11.09 -20.54 2.95
C SER A 22 -11.31 -19.04 3.09
N PRO A 23 -12.37 -18.46 2.47
CA PRO A 23 -12.67 -17.03 2.60
C PRO A 23 -12.82 -16.58 4.06
N GLN A 24 -13.39 -17.43 4.93
CA GLN A 24 -13.58 -17.12 6.35
C GLN A 24 -12.25 -17.01 7.09
N LYS A 25 -11.29 -17.90 6.81
CA LYS A 25 -9.95 -17.83 7.40
C LYS A 25 -9.22 -16.58 6.90
N MET A 26 -9.31 -16.27 5.62
CA MET A 26 -8.68 -15.07 5.05
C MET A 26 -9.25 -13.79 5.67
N ASN A 27 -10.56 -13.71 5.85
CA ASN A 27 -11.21 -12.59 6.55
C ASN A 27 -10.75 -12.47 8.01
N ARG A 28 -10.54 -13.59 8.71
CA ARG A 28 -9.99 -13.58 10.07
C ARG A 28 -8.56 -13.03 10.08
N VAL A 29 -7.70 -13.47 9.15
CA VAL A 29 -6.33 -12.95 9.00
C VAL A 29 -6.36 -11.45 8.73
N GLY A 30 -7.17 -10.99 7.77
CA GLY A 30 -7.32 -9.57 7.44
C GLY A 30 -7.79 -8.73 8.64
N ARG A 31 -8.77 -9.21 9.41
CA ARG A 31 -9.26 -8.48 10.59
C ARG A 31 -8.23 -8.36 11.70
N ILE A 32 -7.56 -9.46 12.04
CA ILE A 32 -6.54 -9.46 13.11
C ILE A 32 -5.36 -8.55 12.72
N THR A 33 -4.86 -8.68 11.49
CA THR A 33 -3.77 -7.85 10.98
C THR A 33 -4.14 -6.38 10.95
N THR A 34 -5.35 -6.02 10.52
CA THR A 34 -5.83 -4.64 10.51
C THR A 34 -5.88 -4.04 11.91
N ILE A 35 -6.44 -4.75 12.90
CA ILE A 35 -6.47 -4.28 14.29
C ILE A 35 -5.06 -4.05 14.81
N LEU A 36 -4.15 -5.00 14.58
CA LEU A 36 -2.75 -4.88 14.99
C LEU A 36 -2.06 -3.68 14.36
N CYS A 37 -2.25 -3.46 13.05
CA CYS A 37 -1.71 -2.29 12.34
C CYS A 37 -2.24 -0.98 12.92
N VAL A 38 -3.55 -0.88 13.19
CA VAL A 38 -4.15 0.31 13.80
C VAL A 38 -3.52 0.60 15.16
N LEU A 39 -3.37 -0.41 16.01
CA LEU A 39 -2.77 -0.25 17.34
C LEU A 39 -1.33 0.24 17.26
N ILE A 40 -0.52 -0.36 16.38
CA ILE A 40 0.89 0.03 16.19
C ILE A 40 1.00 1.44 15.61
N TYR A 41 0.16 1.80 14.64
CA TYR A 41 0.19 3.13 14.04
C TYR A 41 -0.24 4.21 15.03
N VAL A 42 -1.29 3.97 15.82
CA VAL A 42 -1.76 4.91 16.84
C VAL A 42 -0.72 5.06 17.95
N SER A 43 -0.14 3.96 18.45
CA SER A 43 0.89 4.05 19.49
C SER A 43 2.11 4.82 19.01
N THR A 44 2.61 4.51 17.80
CA THR A 44 3.77 5.19 17.21
C THR A 44 3.48 6.68 16.97
N ALA A 45 2.30 7.02 16.44
CA ALA A 45 1.91 8.40 16.19
C ALA A 45 1.79 9.21 17.48
N ILE A 46 1.15 8.66 18.51
CA ILE A 46 1.02 9.31 19.82
C ILE A 46 2.40 9.52 20.44
N SER A 47 3.25 8.48 20.49
CA SER A 47 4.60 8.59 21.06
C SER A 47 5.47 9.60 20.30
N GLY A 48 5.44 9.59 18.96
CA GLY A 48 6.18 10.54 18.14
C GLY A 48 5.72 11.98 18.34
N TYR A 49 4.40 12.20 18.40
CA TYR A 49 3.85 13.54 18.64
C TYR A 49 4.11 14.03 20.07
N LEU A 50 4.05 13.17 21.08
CA LEU A 50 4.39 13.56 22.45
C LEU A 50 5.87 13.94 22.60
N LEU A 51 6.77 13.32 21.83
CA LEU A 51 8.20 13.59 21.89
C LEU A 51 8.62 14.85 21.13
N PHE A 52 8.07 15.07 19.93
CA PHE A 52 8.51 16.15 19.04
C PHE A 52 7.50 17.29 18.87
N GLY A 53 6.24 17.08 19.27
CA GLY A 53 5.17 18.06 19.17
C GLY A 53 4.99 18.59 17.75
N LYS A 54 5.08 19.92 17.62
CA LYS A 54 4.94 20.61 16.31
C LYS A 54 6.15 20.40 15.40
N ASN A 55 7.27 19.90 15.91
CA ASN A 55 8.50 19.69 15.16
C ASN A 55 8.62 18.27 14.59
N THR A 56 7.54 17.46 14.63
CA THR A 56 7.55 16.13 14.01
C THR A 56 7.74 16.25 12.50
N GLU A 57 8.81 15.64 12.00
CA GLU A 57 9.11 15.57 10.56
C GLU A 57 8.24 14.53 9.87
N ALA A 58 8.13 14.63 8.54
CA ALA A 58 7.42 13.63 7.74
C ALA A 58 8.05 12.24 7.91
N ASP A 59 9.39 12.17 7.91
CA ASP A 59 10.14 11.00 8.37
C ASP A 59 10.51 11.19 9.85
N VAL A 60 9.81 10.49 10.75
CA VAL A 60 10.07 10.58 12.18
C VAL A 60 11.49 10.15 12.55
N LEU A 61 12.15 9.29 11.77
CA LEU A 61 13.54 8.89 12.04
C LEU A 61 14.52 10.06 11.86
N THR A 62 14.18 11.04 11.02
CA THR A 62 14.97 12.26 10.85
C THR A 62 15.00 13.09 12.13
N ASN A 63 13.94 13.06 12.94
CA ASN A 63 13.95 13.74 14.25
C ASN A 63 14.97 13.15 15.23
N PHE A 64 15.31 11.87 15.09
CA PHE A 64 16.27 11.16 15.96
C PHE A 64 17.73 11.28 15.49
N ASP A 65 18.01 12.00 14.40
CA ASP A 65 19.38 12.23 13.93
C ASP A 65 20.10 13.29 14.79
N LYS A 66 19.34 14.08 15.54
CA LYS A 66 19.87 15.04 16.51
C LYS A 66 20.11 14.35 17.85
N ASP A 67 21.10 14.83 18.59
CA ASP A 67 21.31 14.39 19.96
C ASP A 67 20.14 14.89 20.84
N LEU A 68 19.32 13.95 21.32
CA LEU A 68 18.18 14.22 22.18
C LEU A 68 18.56 14.33 23.66
N GLY A 69 19.84 14.16 24.02
CA GLY A 69 20.30 14.10 25.41
C GLY A 69 19.80 12.87 26.17
N ILE A 70 19.21 11.90 25.45
CA ILE A 70 18.71 10.64 26.00
C ILE A 70 19.80 9.58 25.86
N ARG A 71 20.11 8.89 26.96
CA ARG A 71 21.11 7.81 26.97
C ARG A 71 20.77 6.75 25.91
N PHE A 72 21.76 6.36 25.11
CA PHE A 72 21.64 5.38 24.02
C PHE A 72 20.76 5.78 22.84
N SER A 73 20.25 7.01 22.76
CA SER A 73 19.36 7.45 21.66
C SER A 73 20.00 7.23 20.28
N THR A 74 21.26 7.64 20.10
CA THR A 74 22.00 7.45 18.86
C THR A 74 22.15 5.98 18.49
N ALA A 75 22.51 5.12 19.45
CA ALA A 75 22.67 3.69 19.22
C ALA A 75 21.35 3.02 18.81
N LEU A 76 20.25 3.37 19.49
CA LEU A 76 18.92 2.88 19.14
C LEU A 76 18.47 3.36 17.76
N ASN A 77 18.72 4.63 17.40
CA ASN A 77 18.43 5.15 16.06
C ASN A 77 19.14 4.33 14.97
N TYR A 78 20.44 4.04 15.16
CA TYR A 78 21.19 3.19 14.22
C TYR A 78 20.61 1.77 14.11
N ILE A 79 20.28 1.14 15.24
CA ILE A 79 19.69 -0.21 15.26
C ILE A 79 18.36 -0.22 14.50
N VAL A 80 17.48 0.76 14.76
CA VAL A 80 16.19 0.88 14.09
C VAL A 80 16.35 1.11 12.59
N ARG A 81 17.28 1.99 12.17
CA ARG A 81 17.55 2.26 10.75
C ARG A 81 18.09 1.03 10.01
N VAL A 82 19.04 0.30 10.61
CA VAL A 82 19.54 -0.95 10.04
C VAL A 82 18.42 -1.98 9.93
N GLY A 83 17.60 -2.13 10.98
CA GLY A 83 16.43 -3.00 10.96
C GLY A 83 15.43 -2.62 9.87
N TYR A 84 15.19 -1.31 9.67
CA TYR A 84 14.33 -0.80 8.61
C TYR A 84 14.88 -1.13 7.21
N ILE A 85 16.19 -0.99 6.98
CA ILE A 85 16.83 -1.38 5.71
C ILE A 85 16.63 -2.88 5.43
N PHE A 86 16.89 -3.74 6.42
CA PHE A 86 16.66 -5.18 6.28
C PHE A 86 15.19 -5.49 6.01
N HIS A 87 14.27 -4.82 6.70
CA HIS A 87 12.84 -4.97 6.45
C HIS A 87 12.48 -4.62 5.00
N LEU A 88 12.97 -3.50 4.46
CA LEU A 88 12.72 -3.10 3.07
C LEU A 88 13.25 -4.13 2.07
N ILE A 89 14.46 -4.66 2.31
CA ILE A 89 15.06 -5.72 1.48
C ILE A 89 14.19 -6.98 1.47
N LEU A 90 13.64 -7.36 2.63
CA LEU A 90 12.81 -8.57 2.77
C LEU A 90 11.39 -8.40 2.23
N VAL A 91 10.82 -7.20 2.32
CA VAL A 91 9.48 -6.89 1.79
C VAL A 91 9.49 -6.78 0.26
N PHE A 92 10.59 -6.30 -0.33
CA PHE A 92 10.68 -6.10 -1.77
C PHE A 92 10.35 -7.36 -2.61
N PRO A 93 10.93 -8.56 -2.33
CA PRO A 93 10.58 -9.79 -3.04
C PRO A 93 9.09 -10.13 -2.98
N VAL A 94 8.43 -9.89 -1.85
CA VAL A 94 7.00 -10.22 -1.66
C VAL A 94 6.15 -9.34 -2.57
N ILE A 95 6.41 -8.03 -2.58
CA ILE A 95 5.67 -7.08 -3.43
C ILE A 95 5.98 -7.34 -4.91
N HIS A 96 7.25 -7.56 -5.24
CA HIS A 96 7.68 -7.83 -6.61
C HIS A 96 7.09 -9.14 -7.16
N PHE A 97 6.94 -10.16 -6.30
CA PHE A 97 6.26 -11.40 -6.66
C PHE A 97 4.80 -11.14 -7.07
N SER A 98 4.04 -10.41 -6.25
CA SER A 98 2.66 -10.04 -6.54
C SER A 98 2.55 -9.23 -7.84
N LEU A 99 3.43 -8.24 -8.02
CA LEU A 99 3.50 -7.43 -9.25
C LEU A 99 3.71 -8.31 -10.49
N ARG A 100 4.66 -9.24 -10.44
CA ARG A 100 4.96 -10.14 -11.55
C ARG A 100 3.77 -11.03 -11.90
N GLN A 101 3.07 -11.57 -10.90
CA GLN A 101 1.87 -12.38 -11.12
C GLN A 101 0.75 -11.55 -11.77
N THR A 102 0.54 -10.32 -11.32
CA THR A 102 -0.47 -9.41 -11.91
C THR A 102 -0.13 -9.05 -13.36
N VAL A 103 1.12 -8.73 -13.67
CA VAL A 103 1.54 -8.37 -15.03
C VAL A 103 1.48 -9.57 -15.97
N ASP A 104 1.89 -10.76 -15.52
CA ASP A 104 1.78 -11.96 -16.35
C ASP A 104 0.32 -12.31 -16.64
N ALA A 105 -0.57 -12.23 -15.64
CA ALA A 105 -1.99 -12.46 -15.84
C ALA A 105 -2.63 -11.46 -16.83
N LEU A 106 -2.15 -10.21 -16.86
CA LEU A 106 -2.66 -9.17 -17.75
C LEU A 106 -2.12 -9.29 -19.19
N VAL A 107 -0.84 -9.63 -19.35
CA VAL A 107 -0.15 -9.62 -20.65
C VAL A 107 -0.20 -10.98 -21.36
N PHE A 108 -0.22 -12.07 -20.60
CA PHE A 108 -0.15 -13.45 -21.11
C PHE A 108 -1.39 -14.26 -20.76
N GLU A 109 -2.56 -13.62 -20.80
CA GLU A 109 -3.85 -14.27 -20.55
C GLU A 109 -4.01 -15.54 -21.42
N GLY A 110 -4.28 -16.69 -20.80
CA GLY A 110 -4.42 -17.98 -21.48
C GLY A 110 -3.11 -18.76 -21.74
N SER A 111 -1.96 -18.21 -21.37
CA SER A 111 -0.67 -18.94 -21.44
C SER A 111 -0.49 -19.91 -20.28
N ALA A 112 0.39 -20.92 -20.45
CA ALA A 112 0.75 -21.84 -19.36
C ALA A 112 1.27 -21.08 -18.12
N PRO A 113 1.05 -21.58 -16.90
CA PRO A 113 1.43 -20.90 -15.65
C PRO A 113 2.90 -20.46 -15.64
N LEU A 114 3.19 -19.33 -14.98
CA LEU A 114 4.55 -18.80 -14.83
C LEU A 114 5.55 -19.81 -14.25
N THR A 115 5.06 -20.73 -13.41
CA THR A 115 5.86 -21.79 -12.78
C THR A 115 6.46 -22.74 -13.80
N GLU A 116 5.82 -22.91 -14.97
CA GLU A 116 6.28 -23.80 -16.03
C GLU A 116 7.37 -23.16 -16.91
N SER A 117 7.46 -21.82 -16.96
CA SER A 117 8.40 -21.11 -17.82
C SER A 117 9.38 -20.24 -17.05
N ARG A 118 10.51 -20.85 -16.64
CA ARG A 118 11.60 -20.14 -15.95
C ARG A 118 12.18 -18.98 -16.76
N LYS A 119 12.25 -19.11 -18.09
CA LYS A 119 12.73 -18.05 -19.00
C LYS A 119 11.80 -16.84 -19.00
N ARG A 120 10.47 -17.08 -19.09
CA ARG A 120 9.46 -16.01 -19.05
C ARG A 120 9.46 -15.30 -17.70
N SER A 121 9.51 -16.07 -16.62
CA SER A 121 9.58 -15.54 -15.25
C SER A 121 10.83 -14.67 -15.02
N LEU A 122 12.00 -15.10 -15.49
CA LEU A 122 13.24 -14.32 -15.40
C LEU A 122 13.18 -13.06 -16.27
N ALA A 123 12.71 -13.16 -17.51
CA ALA A 123 12.58 -12.02 -18.42
C ALA A 123 11.63 -10.95 -17.85
N LEU A 124 10.45 -11.36 -17.38
CA LEU A 124 9.50 -10.46 -16.72
C LEU A 124 10.11 -9.80 -15.49
N THR A 125 10.83 -10.56 -14.67
CA THR A 125 11.51 -10.01 -13.50
C THR A 125 12.53 -8.95 -13.89
N ALA A 126 13.39 -9.24 -14.87
CA ALA A 126 14.40 -8.30 -15.35
C ALA A 126 13.78 -7.01 -15.91
N VAL A 127 12.73 -7.14 -16.74
CA VAL A 127 12.02 -5.99 -17.33
C VAL A 127 11.38 -5.14 -16.23
N LEU A 128 10.67 -5.76 -15.27
CA LEU A 128 10.04 -5.04 -14.18
C LEU A 128 11.06 -4.32 -13.30
N LEU A 129 12.20 -4.95 -12.98
CA LEU A 129 13.27 -4.32 -12.22
C LEU A 129 13.85 -3.10 -12.95
N VAL A 130 14.07 -3.21 -14.26
CA VAL A 130 14.56 -2.10 -15.08
C VAL A 130 13.57 -0.94 -15.06
N LEU A 131 12.27 -1.22 -15.26
CA LEU A 131 11.22 -0.21 -15.22
C LEU A 131 11.11 0.46 -13.84
N ILE A 132 11.17 -0.31 -12.76
CA ILE A 132 11.15 0.21 -11.38
C ILE A 132 12.38 1.09 -11.15
N TYR A 133 13.56 0.67 -11.59
CA TYR A 133 14.79 1.45 -11.46
C TYR A 133 14.69 2.80 -12.18
N PHE A 134 14.26 2.80 -13.44
CA PHE A 134 14.04 4.05 -14.18
C PHE A 134 12.94 4.92 -13.54
N GLY A 135 11.84 4.33 -13.06
CA GLY A 135 10.81 5.09 -12.35
C GLY A 135 11.35 5.73 -11.06
N SER A 136 12.22 5.01 -10.34
CA SER A 136 12.86 5.50 -9.12
C SER A 136 13.84 6.65 -9.36
N THR A 137 14.53 6.69 -10.50
CA THR A 137 15.44 7.81 -10.81
C THR A 137 14.71 9.08 -11.24
N MET A 138 13.46 8.96 -11.72
CA MET A 138 12.65 10.11 -12.14
C MET A 138 11.93 10.82 -10.99
N ILE A 139 11.67 10.13 -9.86
CA ILE A 139 10.92 10.69 -8.74
C ILE A 139 11.90 11.06 -7.60
N PRO A 140 12.17 12.36 -7.38
CA PRO A 140 13.19 12.79 -6.41
C PRO A 140 12.76 12.62 -4.95
N SER A 141 11.46 12.38 -4.69
CA SER A 141 10.94 12.23 -3.33
C SER A 141 9.92 11.10 -3.23
N ILE A 142 10.19 10.16 -2.33
CA ILE A 142 9.26 9.08 -1.97
C ILE A 142 7.93 9.61 -1.44
N TRP A 143 7.93 10.79 -0.81
CA TRP A 143 6.72 11.42 -0.29
C TRP A 143 5.76 11.81 -1.40
N THR A 144 6.29 12.30 -2.52
CA THR A 144 5.49 12.58 -3.72
C THR A 144 4.89 11.30 -4.26
N ALA A 145 5.68 10.23 -4.40
CA ALA A 145 5.17 8.93 -4.83
C ALA A 145 4.03 8.42 -3.92
N PHE A 146 4.21 8.47 -2.59
CA PHE A 146 3.20 8.03 -1.62
C PHE A 146 1.93 8.88 -1.63
N LYS A 147 2.05 10.20 -1.83
CA LYS A 147 0.90 11.10 -1.96
C LYS A 147 0.04 10.74 -3.16
N PHE A 148 0.65 10.57 -4.33
CA PHE A 148 -0.08 10.22 -5.55
C PHE A 148 -0.65 8.80 -5.48
N THR A 149 0.18 7.81 -5.13
CA THR A 149 -0.25 6.40 -5.00
C THR A 149 -1.36 6.26 -3.95
N GLY A 150 -1.26 7.01 -2.86
CA GLY A 150 -2.26 7.05 -1.79
C GLY A 150 -3.58 7.72 -2.22
N ALA A 151 -3.55 8.71 -3.10
CA ALA A 151 -4.75 9.36 -3.61
C ALA A 151 -5.44 8.54 -4.71
N THR A 152 -4.67 7.84 -5.54
CA THR A 152 -5.20 7.13 -6.72
C THR A 152 -5.32 5.62 -6.45
N THR A 153 -4.22 4.89 -6.42
CA THR A 153 -4.17 3.43 -6.36
C THR A 153 -4.78 2.90 -5.06
N ALA A 154 -4.44 3.49 -3.93
CA ALA A 154 -4.95 3.07 -2.63
C ALA A 154 -6.48 3.24 -2.53
N VAL A 155 -6.99 4.40 -2.96
CA VAL A 155 -8.42 4.70 -2.96
C VAL A 155 -9.16 3.78 -3.93
N SER A 156 -8.57 3.53 -5.11
CA SER A 156 -9.14 2.66 -6.12
C SER A 156 -9.28 1.22 -5.64
N LEU A 157 -8.19 0.64 -5.11
CA LEU A 157 -8.17 -0.73 -4.60
C LEU A 157 -9.01 -0.91 -3.33
N GLY A 158 -8.95 0.04 -2.41
CA GLY A 158 -9.61 -0.07 -1.11
C GLY A 158 -11.11 0.25 -1.13
N PHE A 159 -11.56 1.11 -2.04
CA PHE A 159 -12.93 1.64 -1.98
C PHE A 159 -13.64 1.60 -3.34
N THR A 160 -13.02 2.07 -4.43
CA THR A 160 -13.68 2.16 -5.73
C THR A 160 -14.01 0.79 -6.32
N PHE A 161 -13.03 -0.11 -6.47
CA PHE A 161 -13.26 -1.42 -7.08
C PHE A 161 -14.18 -2.32 -6.24
N PRO A 162 -14.02 -2.42 -4.90
CA PRO A 162 -14.97 -3.18 -4.08
C PRO A 162 -16.41 -2.68 -4.22
N ALA A 163 -16.63 -1.35 -4.24
CA ALA A 163 -17.95 -0.78 -4.43
C ALA A 163 -18.54 -1.09 -5.82
N LEU A 164 -17.73 -0.97 -6.89
CA LEU A 164 -18.17 -1.30 -8.24
C LEU A 164 -18.52 -2.78 -8.39
N ILE A 165 -17.70 -3.67 -7.82
CA ILE A 165 -17.93 -5.12 -7.84
C ILE A 165 -19.23 -5.44 -7.08
N ALA A 166 -19.44 -4.87 -5.89
CA ALA A 166 -20.67 -5.07 -5.11
C ALA A 166 -21.91 -4.61 -5.90
N LEU A 167 -21.88 -3.43 -6.50
CA LEU A 167 -22.99 -2.90 -7.30
C LEU A 167 -23.26 -3.72 -8.57
N LYS A 168 -22.21 -4.26 -9.21
CA LYS A 168 -22.34 -5.12 -10.40
C LYS A 168 -22.95 -6.47 -10.04
N LEU A 169 -22.48 -7.11 -8.96
CA LEU A 169 -23.02 -8.38 -8.46
C LEU A 169 -24.49 -8.23 -8.04
N SER A 170 -24.87 -7.08 -7.47
CA SER A 170 -26.27 -6.79 -7.15
C SER A 170 -27.20 -6.76 -8.36
N LYS A 171 -26.71 -6.35 -9.53
CA LYS A 171 -27.48 -6.38 -10.78
C LYS A 171 -27.59 -7.79 -11.37
N GLN A 172 -26.67 -8.70 -11.04
CA GLN A 172 -26.64 -10.09 -11.55
C GLN A 172 -27.44 -11.09 -10.69
N GLY A 173 -28.29 -10.62 -9.76
CA GLY A 173 -29.23 -11.47 -9.03
C GLY A 173 -28.79 -11.89 -7.62
N HIS A 174 -27.60 -11.50 -7.16
CA HIS A 174 -27.26 -11.57 -5.74
C HIS A 174 -27.83 -10.34 -5.03
N GLY A 175 -28.98 -10.47 -4.38
CA GLY A 175 -29.67 -9.33 -3.77
C GLY A 175 -28.90 -8.71 -2.60
N LEU A 176 -28.18 -7.61 -2.84
CA LEU A 176 -27.76 -6.70 -1.77
C LEU A 176 -28.99 -6.10 -1.09
N THR A 177 -28.93 -5.95 0.22
CA THR A 177 -29.92 -5.18 0.97
C THR A 177 -29.89 -3.70 0.55
N ARG A 178 -30.99 -2.96 0.75
CA ARG A 178 -31.01 -1.52 0.44
C ARG A 178 -29.90 -0.75 1.16
N ALA A 179 -29.57 -1.15 2.39
CA ALA A 179 -28.50 -0.55 3.19
C ALA A 179 -27.12 -0.79 2.56
N GLU A 180 -26.81 -2.01 2.13
CA GLU A 180 -25.53 -2.32 1.47
C GLU A 180 -25.40 -1.63 0.11
N LYS A 181 -26.50 -1.51 -0.62
CA LYS A 181 -26.53 -0.78 -1.90
C LYS A 181 -26.29 0.72 -1.70
N PHE A 182 -26.92 1.31 -0.68
CA PHE A 182 -26.67 2.70 -0.29
C PHE A 182 -25.21 2.89 0.14
N LEU A 183 -24.69 1.99 0.99
CA LEU A 183 -23.31 2.04 1.47
C LEU A 183 -22.31 1.93 0.32
N SER A 184 -22.56 1.04 -0.65
CA SER A 184 -21.69 0.88 -1.82
C SER A 184 -21.66 2.13 -2.69
N TRP A 185 -22.81 2.77 -2.93
CA TRP A 185 -22.87 4.05 -3.65
C TRP A 185 -22.19 5.18 -2.89
N PHE A 186 -22.42 5.25 -1.58
CA PHE A 186 -21.77 6.24 -0.72
C PHE A 186 -20.24 6.09 -0.75
N MET A 187 -19.73 4.87 -0.56
CA MET A 187 -18.29 4.57 -0.65
C MET A 187 -17.71 4.95 -2.01
N LEU A 188 -18.43 4.66 -3.10
CA LEU A 188 -17.99 4.99 -4.46
C LEU A 188 -17.85 6.50 -4.67
N ILE A 189 -18.89 7.27 -4.31
CA ILE A 189 -18.91 8.73 -4.46
C ILE A 189 -17.81 9.38 -3.61
N LEU A 190 -17.69 8.94 -2.35
CA LEU A 190 -16.66 9.43 -1.45
C LEU A 190 -15.25 9.12 -1.99
N ALA A 191 -15.02 7.90 -2.47
CA ALA A 191 -13.73 7.50 -3.03
C ALA A 191 -13.33 8.34 -4.25
N ILE A 192 -14.26 8.56 -5.18
CA ILE A 192 -14.01 9.41 -6.36
C ILE A 192 -13.70 10.85 -5.92
N THR A 193 -14.49 11.39 -4.99
CA THR A 193 -14.28 12.77 -4.48
C THR A 193 -12.91 12.92 -3.82
N VAL A 194 -12.54 11.99 -2.92
CA VAL A 194 -11.25 12.00 -2.23
C VAL A 194 -10.09 11.84 -3.21
N SER A 195 -10.24 10.99 -4.24
CA SER A 195 -9.22 10.80 -5.27
C SER A 195 -9.01 12.09 -6.08
N VAL A 196 -10.09 12.73 -6.55
CA VAL A 196 -10.03 13.99 -7.31
C VAL A 196 -9.41 15.11 -6.48
N VAL A 197 -9.92 15.34 -5.27
CA VAL A 197 -9.40 16.37 -4.37
C VAL A 197 -7.94 16.10 -3.99
N GLY A 198 -7.59 14.84 -3.72
CA GLY A 198 -6.23 14.44 -3.38
C GLY A 198 -5.25 14.66 -4.52
N VAL A 199 -5.60 14.28 -5.75
CA VAL A 199 -4.75 14.49 -6.94
C VAL A 199 -4.61 15.98 -7.24
N ALA A 200 -5.72 16.72 -7.27
CA ALA A 200 -5.68 18.17 -7.51
C ALA A 200 -4.82 18.88 -6.46
N GLY A 201 -5.04 18.60 -5.17
CA GLY A 201 -4.26 19.18 -4.07
C GLY A 201 -2.76 18.83 -4.15
N ASN A 202 -2.43 17.62 -4.58
CA ASN A 202 -1.03 17.22 -4.79
C ASN A 202 -0.38 17.98 -5.96
N ILE A 203 -1.10 18.20 -7.06
CA ILE A 203 -0.61 18.98 -8.21
C ILE A 203 -0.38 20.44 -7.82
N TYR A 204 -1.38 21.09 -7.20
CA TYR A 204 -1.24 22.47 -6.73
C TYR A 204 -0.07 22.65 -5.76
N SER A 205 0.14 21.69 -4.85
CA SER A 205 1.28 21.71 -3.92
C SER A 205 2.64 21.55 -4.60
N MET A 206 2.70 21.00 -5.81
CA MET A 206 3.94 20.90 -6.58
C MET A 206 4.22 22.20 -7.33
N GLU A 207 3.21 22.79 -7.96
CA GLU A 207 3.33 24.09 -8.65
C GLU A 207 3.74 25.20 -7.68
N SER A 208 3.13 25.25 -6.50
CA SER A 208 3.46 26.25 -5.48
C SER A 208 4.85 26.08 -4.85
N LYS A 209 5.54 24.96 -5.09
CA LYS A 209 6.92 24.70 -4.62
C LYS A 209 7.97 24.97 -5.71
N SER A 210 7.54 25.15 -6.96
CA SER A 210 8.40 25.51 -8.07
C SER A 210 8.52 27.02 -8.29
N GLU A 211 7.67 27.82 -7.63
CA GLU A 211 7.82 29.27 -7.46
C GLU A 211 8.66 29.61 -6.21
#